data_AF-A0A945UKZ0-F1
#
_entry.id   AF-A0A945UKZ0-F1
#
_cell.length_a   1.000
_cell.length_b   1.000
_cell.length_c   1.000
_cell.angle_alpha   90.00
_cell.angle_beta   90.00
_cell.angle_gamma   90.00
#
_symmetry.space_group_name_H-M   'P 1'
#
loop_
_entity.id
_entity.type
_entity.pdbx_description
1 polymer ?
#
loop_
_entity_poly.entity_id
_entity_poly.type
_entity_poly.pdbx_seq_one_letter_code
_entity_poly.pdbx_strand_id
1 'polypeptide(L)'
;RRKKTRAPELFAHLDVLDEPLSHSGGELAGLGQSYGTNTRLTKKYNSAPRAERNRIIGETTNAFDWAKTATPAQKNAQMEAVKKAEVYDVTDNQYLYDQSFPNDPDTPAFIPNAGLTDQEDRDYFKGTPEQKQAIIEDLNAQIAPWPTYEPTLDEMGLGPKDDYGYVAPVEAVEAVDVKGDASANKATEDTETEPSASDILTIRRTDKSDDWREGKSNYDQVAADQHANFMNDAGEQTDKNSSDPSPVKAGSSRDPSNDAKNRAWEQSHKYVPPSQAKMDAVIAWIERIFPTKNDFMRKIAIHESHLGQHEDTARPGYYGGVFQVDEGTFRETQIRKGLAEQRAKVSAKLGRDWNTVTWRELRDNPLLSAIAARLSLLRWKKNIPADIEGQAAYWKKYYNTDEGWGSEEKFKNSVNAHQEKAKRRARSNPPMS
;
A
#
# COMPACT_ATOMS: atom_id res chain seq x y z
N ARG A 1 13.14 -22.68 -17.61
CA ARG A 1 12.95 -23.37 -16.30
C ARG A 1 11.67 -24.23 -16.20
N ARG A 2 10.61 -24.01 -17.00
CA ARG A 2 9.25 -24.60 -16.83
C ARG A 2 9.04 -26.13 -16.95
N LYS A 3 10.08 -26.98 -16.95
CA LYS A 3 9.90 -28.45 -17.14
C LYS A 3 9.70 -29.26 -15.85
N LYS A 4 10.00 -28.71 -14.66
CA LYS A 4 9.93 -29.43 -13.36
C LYS A 4 9.68 -28.49 -12.15
N THR A 5 8.70 -27.59 -12.21
CA THR A 5 8.36 -26.75 -11.03
C THR A 5 7.50 -27.56 -10.06
N ARG A 6 7.94 -27.74 -8.82
CA ARG A 6 7.24 -28.46 -7.74
C ARG A 6 6.56 -27.47 -6.79
N ALA A 7 5.87 -26.50 -7.37
CA ALA A 7 5.21 -25.43 -6.64
C ALA A 7 4.11 -25.92 -5.68
N PRO A 8 3.26 -26.90 -6.05
CA PRO A 8 2.25 -27.44 -5.12
C PRO A 8 2.89 -28.07 -3.88
N GLU A 9 4.00 -28.81 -4.05
CA GLU A 9 4.70 -29.42 -2.91
C GLU A 9 5.48 -28.40 -2.07
N LEU A 10 5.91 -27.27 -2.66
CA LEU A 10 6.47 -26.14 -1.92
C LEU A 10 5.38 -25.44 -1.08
N PHE A 11 4.19 -25.22 -1.66
CA PHE A 11 3.08 -24.60 -0.95
C PHE A 11 2.63 -25.48 0.22
N ALA A 12 2.47 -26.78 0.01
CA ALA A 12 2.19 -27.75 1.08
C ALA A 12 3.28 -27.76 2.17
N HIS A 13 4.57 -27.66 1.81
CA HIS A 13 5.66 -27.53 2.79
C HIS A 13 5.50 -26.26 3.64
N LEU A 14 5.20 -25.12 3.01
CA LEU A 14 5.09 -23.82 3.69
C LEU A 14 3.78 -23.66 4.48
N ASP A 15 2.70 -24.34 4.12
CA ASP A 15 1.44 -24.35 4.88
C ASP A 15 1.49 -25.26 6.13
N VAL A 16 2.40 -26.25 6.18
CA VAL A 16 2.66 -27.07 7.38
C VAL A 16 3.39 -26.28 8.48
N LEU A 17 3.97 -25.13 8.15
CA LEU A 17 4.64 -24.26 9.10
C LEU A 17 3.61 -23.30 9.73
N ASP A 18 3.37 -23.45 11.04
CA ASP A 18 2.45 -22.59 11.81
C ASP A 18 2.81 -21.10 11.74
N GLU A 19 4.09 -20.78 11.53
CA GLU A 19 4.60 -19.42 11.33
C GLU A 19 5.40 -19.31 10.02
N PRO A 20 5.29 -18.18 9.28
CA PRO A 20 6.16 -17.89 8.14
C PRO A 20 7.64 -17.97 8.52
N LEU A 21 8.48 -18.52 7.65
CA LEU A 21 9.92 -18.59 7.90
C LEU A 21 10.51 -17.17 8.00
N SER A 22 10.90 -16.77 9.22
CA SER A 22 11.65 -15.53 9.48
C SER A 22 13.07 -15.69 8.94
N HIS A 23 13.47 -14.88 7.97
CA HIS A 23 14.54 -15.25 7.06
C HIS A 23 15.95 -15.12 7.63
N SER A 24 16.79 -16.13 7.36
CA SER A 24 18.01 -15.84 6.59
C SER A 24 17.70 -15.97 5.10
N GLY A 25 18.19 -15.04 4.25
CA GLY A 25 17.79 -14.98 2.83
C GLY A 25 18.15 -16.23 2.01
N GLY A 26 19.03 -17.09 2.53
CA GLY A 26 19.46 -18.34 1.91
C GLY A 26 18.45 -19.47 2.02
N GLU A 27 17.66 -19.57 3.10
CA GLU A 27 16.78 -20.72 3.36
C GLU A 27 15.60 -20.77 2.39
N LEU A 28 14.88 -19.66 2.20
CA LEU A 28 13.82 -19.58 1.17
C LEU A 28 14.37 -19.67 -0.26
N ALA A 29 15.61 -19.23 -0.50
CA ALA A 29 16.26 -19.43 -1.79
C ALA A 29 16.58 -20.91 -2.03
N GLY A 30 17.07 -21.61 -1.00
CA GLY A 30 17.29 -23.05 -0.98
C GLY A 30 16.00 -23.82 -1.22
N LEU A 31 14.94 -23.58 -0.45
CA LEU A 31 13.61 -24.18 -0.67
C LEU A 31 13.10 -23.92 -2.08
N GLY A 32 13.19 -22.68 -2.57
CA GLY A 32 12.82 -22.34 -3.94
C GLY A 32 13.55 -23.21 -4.98
N GLN A 33 14.86 -23.40 -4.81
CA GLN A 33 15.69 -24.26 -5.67
C GLN A 33 15.37 -25.76 -5.52
N SER A 34 15.23 -26.27 -4.29
CA SER A 34 14.90 -27.68 -4.00
C SER A 34 13.55 -28.11 -4.59
N TYR A 35 12.58 -27.20 -4.64
CA TYR A 35 11.28 -27.40 -5.28
C TYR A 35 11.23 -26.89 -6.74
N GLY A 36 12.37 -26.47 -7.33
CA GLY A 36 12.43 -26.04 -8.74
C GLY A 36 11.55 -24.84 -9.08
N THR A 37 11.23 -24.00 -8.10
CA THR A 37 10.41 -22.78 -8.23
C THR A 37 11.29 -21.52 -8.33
N ASN A 38 10.68 -20.34 -8.45
CA ASN A 38 11.39 -19.07 -8.41
C ASN A 38 11.42 -18.55 -6.95
N THR A 39 12.59 -18.15 -6.45
CA THR A 39 12.78 -17.52 -5.13
C THR A 39 11.79 -16.38 -4.86
N ARG A 40 11.41 -15.58 -5.86
CA ARG A 40 10.39 -14.52 -5.73
C ARG A 40 9.00 -15.07 -5.41
N LEU A 41 8.62 -16.20 -6.02
CA LEU A 41 7.36 -16.90 -5.74
C LEU A 41 7.39 -17.52 -4.34
N THR A 42 8.50 -18.18 -3.96
CA THR A 42 8.70 -18.75 -2.61
C THR A 42 8.59 -17.68 -1.53
N LYS A 43 9.28 -16.54 -1.70
CA LYS A 43 9.18 -15.39 -0.78
C LYS A 43 7.77 -14.83 -0.70
N LYS A 44 7.14 -14.56 -1.85
CA LYS A 44 5.76 -14.04 -1.94
C LYS A 44 4.77 -14.96 -1.24
N TYR A 45 4.88 -16.28 -1.43
CA TYR A 45 3.99 -17.26 -0.81
C TYR A 45 4.18 -17.31 0.71
N ASN A 46 5.44 -17.38 1.18
CA ASN A 46 5.77 -17.47 2.60
C ASN A 46 5.23 -16.27 3.41
N SER A 47 5.36 -15.04 2.89
CA SER A 47 4.87 -13.83 3.58
C SER A 47 3.42 -13.45 3.28
N ALA A 48 2.74 -14.14 2.37
CA ALA A 48 1.38 -13.79 1.96
C ALA A 48 0.33 -14.14 3.03
N PRO A 49 -0.72 -13.30 3.21
CA PRO A 49 -1.89 -13.67 3.99
C PRO A 49 -2.66 -14.81 3.30
N ARG A 50 -3.44 -15.59 4.06
CA ARG A 50 -4.13 -16.80 3.56
C ARG A 50 -4.92 -16.61 2.25
N ALA A 51 -5.63 -15.50 2.09
CA ALA A 51 -6.37 -15.20 0.85
C ALA A 51 -5.44 -15.07 -0.38
N GLU A 52 -4.27 -14.44 -0.20
CA GLU A 52 -3.26 -14.32 -1.26
C GLU A 52 -2.52 -15.65 -1.49
N ARG A 53 -2.28 -16.46 -0.44
CA ARG A 53 -1.76 -17.83 -0.60
C ARG A 53 -2.71 -18.69 -1.43
N ASN A 54 -4.00 -18.64 -1.13
CA ASN A 54 -5.06 -19.34 -1.87
C ASN A 54 -5.13 -18.85 -3.33
N ARG A 55 -5.03 -17.54 -3.58
CA ARG A 55 -4.92 -17.01 -4.95
C ARG A 55 -3.68 -17.54 -5.68
N ILE A 56 -2.52 -17.57 -5.03
CA ILE A 56 -1.28 -18.10 -5.63
C ILE A 56 -1.41 -19.61 -5.94
N ILE A 57 -2.03 -20.41 -5.06
CA ILE A 57 -2.33 -21.83 -5.32
C ILE A 57 -3.24 -21.97 -6.54
N GLY A 58 -4.31 -21.18 -6.59
CA GLY A 58 -5.30 -21.21 -7.67
C GLY A 58 -4.73 -20.79 -9.03
N GLU A 59 -4.05 -19.64 -9.10
CA GLU A 59 -3.34 -19.17 -10.30
C GLU A 59 -2.31 -20.23 -10.77
N THR A 60 -1.59 -20.85 -9.84
CA THR A 60 -0.62 -21.91 -10.15
C THR A 60 -1.28 -23.18 -10.69
N THR A 61 -2.45 -23.56 -10.13
CA THR A 61 -3.25 -24.70 -10.60
C THR A 61 -3.77 -24.46 -12.01
N ASN A 62 -4.39 -23.28 -12.25
CA ASN A 62 -4.87 -22.86 -13.57
C ASN A 62 -3.73 -22.88 -14.62
N ALA A 63 -2.54 -22.40 -14.24
CA ALA A 63 -1.35 -22.43 -15.10
C ALA A 63 -0.89 -23.86 -15.44
N PHE A 64 -0.94 -24.79 -14.48
CA PHE A 64 -0.61 -26.21 -14.73
C PHE A 64 -1.66 -26.91 -15.59
N ASP A 65 -2.95 -26.66 -15.37
CA ASP A 65 -4.03 -27.30 -16.13
C ASP A 65 -4.10 -26.79 -17.57
N TRP A 66 -3.86 -25.49 -17.77
CA TRP A 66 -3.55 -24.95 -19.09
C TRP A 66 -2.30 -25.62 -19.70
N ALA A 67 -1.20 -25.75 -18.95
CA ALA A 67 0.04 -26.34 -19.48
C ALA A 67 -0.09 -27.83 -19.85
N LYS A 68 -1.00 -28.59 -19.20
CA LYS A 68 -1.33 -29.98 -19.57
C LYS A 68 -2.02 -30.05 -20.93
N THR A 69 -2.98 -29.15 -21.19
CA THR A 69 -3.85 -29.19 -22.38
C THR A 69 -3.34 -28.35 -23.56
N ALA A 70 -2.51 -27.34 -23.31
CA ALA A 70 -2.02 -26.41 -24.33
C ALA A 70 -1.20 -27.09 -25.43
N THR A 71 -1.51 -26.72 -26.67
CA THR A 71 -0.81 -27.18 -27.89
C THR A 71 0.64 -26.69 -27.93
N PRO A 72 1.52 -27.32 -28.76
CA PRO A 72 2.86 -26.82 -29.01
C PRO A 72 2.88 -25.36 -29.51
N ALA A 73 1.91 -24.98 -30.36
CA ALA A 73 1.79 -23.62 -30.88
C ALA A 73 1.48 -22.60 -29.77
N GLN A 74 0.51 -22.88 -28.89
CA GLN A 74 0.21 -22.02 -27.74
C GLN A 74 1.38 -21.91 -26.77
N LYS A 75 2.09 -23.02 -26.50
CA LYS A 75 3.32 -23.03 -25.69
C LYS A 75 4.45 -22.22 -26.33
N ASN A 76 4.56 -22.22 -27.66
CA ASN A 76 5.53 -21.40 -28.38
C ASN A 76 5.17 -19.91 -28.31
N ALA A 77 3.93 -19.53 -28.62
CA ALA A 77 3.45 -18.15 -28.54
C ALA A 77 3.67 -17.56 -27.13
N GLN A 78 3.32 -18.31 -26.08
CA GLN A 78 3.58 -17.91 -24.70
C GLN A 78 5.08 -17.70 -24.42
N MET A 79 5.96 -18.55 -24.97
CA MET A 79 7.42 -18.40 -24.79
C MET A 79 7.99 -17.20 -25.56
N GLU A 80 7.45 -16.87 -26.74
CA GLU A 80 7.82 -15.63 -27.45
C GLU A 80 7.34 -14.39 -26.71
N ALA A 81 6.12 -14.39 -26.16
CA ALA A 81 5.63 -13.30 -25.32
C ALA A 81 6.48 -13.08 -24.06
N VAL A 82 6.95 -14.17 -23.41
CA VAL A 82 7.90 -14.08 -22.29
C VAL A 82 9.23 -13.43 -22.73
N LYS A 83 9.83 -13.89 -23.84
CA LYS A 83 11.08 -13.27 -24.35
C LYS A 83 10.89 -11.79 -24.67
N LYS A 84 9.77 -11.43 -25.30
CA LYS A 84 9.46 -10.03 -25.65
C LYS A 84 9.29 -9.16 -24.40
N ALA A 85 8.64 -9.66 -23.35
CA ALA A 85 8.58 -8.98 -22.06
C ALA A 85 9.96 -8.88 -21.37
N GLU A 86 10.82 -9.90 -21.47
CA GLU A 86 12.23 -9.83 -21.00
C GLU A 86 13.03 -8.75 -21.76
N VAL A 87 12.85 -8.60 -23.08
CA VAL A 87 13.49 -7.53 -23.87
C VAL A 87 13.00 -6.14 -23.44
N TYR A 88 11.69 -5.96 -23.19
CA TYR A 88 11.15 -4.71 -22.68
C TYR A 88 11.67 -4.37 -21.28
N ASP A 89 11.71 -5.34 -20.35
CA ASP A 89 12.22 -5.12 -18.98
C ASP A 89 13.72 -4.75 -18.98
N VAL A 90 14.56 -5.48 -19.73
CA VAL A 90 15.99 -5.16 -19.87
C VAL A 90 16.19 -3.76 -20.45
N THR A 91 15.40 -3.40 -21.48
CA THR A 91 15.56 -2.12 -22.17
C THR A 91 15.02 -0.94 -21.35
N ASP A 92 13.91 -1.09 -20.62
CA ASP A 92 13.38 -0.06 -19.70
C ASP A 92 14.38 0.19 -18.55
N ASN A 93 14.97 -0.88 -17.99
CA ASN A 93 16.04 -0.78 -17.00
C ASN A 93 17.33 -0.15 -17.58
N GLN A 94 17.68 -0.41 -18.84
CA GLN A 94 18.84 0.22 -19.49
C GLN A 94 18.63 1.72 -19.70
N TYR A 95 17.46 2.15 -20.20
CA TYR A 95 17.12 3.57 -20.31
C TYR A 95 17.18 4.27 -18.94
N LEU A 96 16.75 3.60 -17.87
CA LEU A 96 16.90 4.11 -16.50
C LEU A 96 18.37 4.16 -16.05
N TYR A 97 19.23 3.23 -16.48
CA TYR A 97 20.65 3.21 -16.15
C TYR A 97 21.43 4.32 -16.85
N ASP A 98 21.29 4.45 -18.18
CA ASP A 98 21.97 5.44 -19.03
C ASP A 98 21.64 6.88 -18.59
N GLN A 99 20.40 7.13 -18.14
CA GLN A 99 20.00 8.42 -17.54
C GLN A 99 20.73 8.77 -16.22
N SER A 100 21.41 7.82 -15.58
CA SER A 100 22.14 8.04 -14.31
C SER A 100 23.65 7.87 -14.42
N PHE A 101 24.15 7.15 -15.41
CA PHE A 101 25.57 6.88 -15.60
C PHE A 101 25.95 7.14 -17.06
N PRO A 102 26.14 8.41 -17.47
CA PRO A 102 26.46 8.75 -18.85
C PRO A 102 27.83 8.20 -19.25
N ASN A 103 27.80 7.11 -20.01
CA ASN A 103 28.85 6.54 -20.86
C ASN A 103 30.27 6.48 -20.26
N ASP A 104 30.57 5.37 -19.60
CA ASP A 104 31.94 4.85 -19.57
C ASP A 104 32.34 4.44 -21.01
N PRO A 105 33.36 5.06 -21.63
CA PRO A 105 33.74 4.81 -23.02
C PRO A 105 34.29 3.39 -23.27
N ASP A 106 34.70 2.66 -22.22
CA ASP A 106 35.23 1.30 -22.33
C ASP A 106 34.13 0.23 -22.19
N THR A 107 32.89 0.61 -21.86
CA THR A 107 31.75 -0.32 -21.83
C THR A 107 31.24 -0.59 -23.25
N PRO A 108 31.18 -1.85 -23.72
CA PRO A 108 30.61 -2.15 -25.03
C PRO A 108 29.17 -1.64 -25.12
N ALA A 109 28.86 -0.88 -26.16
CA ALA A 109 27.52 -0.35 -26.38
C ALA A 109 26.50 -1.50 -26.51
N PHE A 110 25.78 -1.77 -25.42
CA PHE A 110 24.60 -2.63 -25.45
C PHE A 110 23.59 -1.96 -26.37
N ILE A 111 23.18 -2.65 -27.44
CA ILE A 111 22.20 -2.12 -28.39
C ILE A 111 20.83 -2.18 -27.71
N PRO A 112 20.25 -1.05 -27.26
CA PRO A 112 18.88 -1.06 -26.74
C PRO A 112 17.96 -1.50 -27.88
N ASN A 113 16.83 -2.13 -27.56
CA ASN A 113 15.86 -2.64 -28.54
C ASN A 113 16.31 -3.83 -29.41
N ALA A 114 17.41 -4.52 -29.10
CA ALA A 114 17.82 -5.72 -29.81
C ALA A 114 16.74 -6.83 -29.72
N GLY A 115 15.94 -6.98 -30.79
CA GLY A 115 14.81 -7.91 -30.87
C GLY A 115 13.42 -7.25 -30.89
N LEU A 116 13.34 -5.92 -30.87
CA LEU A 116 12.11 -5.16 -31.15
C LEU A 116 12.14 -4.59 -32.57
N THR A 117 10.97 -4.42 -33.18
CA THR A 117 10.79 -3.61 -34.39
C THR A 117 10.77 -2.11 -34.05
N ASP A 118 11.05 -1.25 -35.04
CA ASP A 118 10.95 0.21 -34.90
C ASP A 118 9.58 0.67 -34.40
N GLN A 119 8.50 -0.07 -34.75
CA GLN A 119 7.15 0.22 -34.28
C GLN A 119 6.98 -0.14 -32.81
N GLU A 120 7.50 -1.30 -32.37
CA GLU A 120 7.45 -1.74 -30.97
C GLU A 120 8.31 -0.88 -30.04
N ASP A 121 9.47 -0.40 -30.52
CA ASP A 121 10.27 0.62 -29.81
C ASP A 121 9.50 1.93 -29.69
N ARG A 122 8.93 2.44 -30.79
CA ARG A 122 8.12 3.66 -30.76
C ARG A 122 6.93 3.53 -29.81
N ASP A 123 6.10 2.52 -29.94
CA ASP A 123 4.85 2.42 -29.19
C ASP A 123 5.08 2.15 -27.69
N TYR A 124 6.15 1.45 -27.31
CA TYR A 124 6.43 1.13 -25.90
C TYR A 124 7.30 2.17 -25.17
N PHE A 125 8.33 2.72 -25.82
CA PHE A 125 9.26 3.67 -25.19
C PHE A 125 8.97 5.14 -25.51
N LYS A 126 8.30 5.43 -26.64
CA LYS A 126 8.01 6.80 -27.11
C LYS A 126 6.50 7.08 -27.23
N GLY A 127 5.66 6.07 -27.07
CA GLY A 127 4.20 6.15 -27.12
C GLY A 127 3.60 6.75 -25.84
N THR A 128 2.27 6.92 -25.85
CA THR A 128 1.55 7.39 -24.67
C THR A 128 1.52 6.32 -23.55
N PRO A 129 1.27 6.70 -22.29
CA PRO A 129 1.10 5.74 -21.20
C PRO A 129 0.04 4.68 -21.48
N GLU A 130 -1.02 5.03 -22.20
CA GLU A 130 -2.12 4.14 -22.60
C GLU A 130 -1.66 3.11 -23.64
N GLN A 131 -0.83 3.53 -24.62
CA GLN A 131 -0.23 2.62 -25.60
C GLN A 131 0.72 1.62 -24.93
N LYS A 132 1.59 2.10 -24.03
CA LYS A 132 2.49 1.25 -23.23
C LYS A 132 1.69 0.26 -22.37
N GLN A 133 0.63 0.72 -21.73
CA GLN A 133 -0.24 -0.13 -20.91
C GLN A 133 -0.97 -1.20 -21.75
N ALA A 134 -1.47 -0.86 -22.93
CA ALA A 134 -2.10 -1.83 -23.84
C ALA A 134 -1.14 -2.93 -24.30
N ILE A 135 0.13 -2.58 -24.59
CA ILE A 135 1.19 -3.57 -24.90
C ILE A 135 1.46 -4.48 -23.69
N ILE A 136 1.52 -3.92 -22.49
CA ILE A 136 1.71 -4.69 -21.24
C ILE A 136 0.55 -5.65 -21.01
N GLU A 137 -0.69 -5.22 -21.26
CA GLU A 137 -1.90 -6.05 -21.09
C GLU A 137 -1.96 -7.20 -22.10
N ASP A 138 -1.68 -6.95 -23.38
CA ASP A 138 -1.59 -7.99 -24.42
C ASP A 138 -0.49 -9.02 -24.10
N LEU A 139 0.72 -8.55 -23.75
CA LEU A 139 1.80 -9.44 -23.32
C LEU A 139 1.43 -10.28 -22.10
N ASN A 140 0.81 -9.68 -21.09
CA ASN A 140 0.38 -10.40 -19.89
C ASN A 140 -0.67 -11.46 -20.21
N ALA A 141 -1.63 -11.17 -21.10
CA ALA A 141 -2.61 -12.15 -21.58
C ALA A 141 -1.95 -13.31 -22.35
N GLN A 142 -0.92 -13.04 -23.16
CA GLN A 142 -0.16 -14.07 -23.87
C GLN A 142 0.78 -14.88 -22.95
N ILE A 143 1.32 -14.27 -21.90
CA ILE A 143 2.21 -14.91 -20.90
C ILE A 143 1.41 -15.79 -19.93
N ALA A 144 0.23 -15.32 -19.51
CA ALA A 144 -0.70 -15.98 -18.59
C ALA A 144 -2.09 -16.22 -19.23
N PRO A 145 -2.17 -17.05 -20.29
CA PRO A 145 -3.40 -17.30 -21.07
C PRO A 145 -4.40 -18.25 -20.37
N TRP A 146 -4.24 -18.48 -19.07
CA TRP A 146 -5.18 -19.22 -18.22
C TRP A 146 -6.11 -18.23 -17.53
N PRO A 147 -7.35 -18.63 -17.17
CA PRO A 147 -8.25 -17.74 -16.44
C PRO A 147 -7.62 -17.29 -15.12
N THR A 148 -7.81 -16.01 -14.77
CA THR A 148 -7.48 -15.48 -13.45
C THR A 148 -8.22 -16.29 -12.39
N TYR A 149 -7.54 -16.59 -11.29
CA TYR A 149 -8.17 -17.28 -10.18
C TYR A 149 -8.89 -16.30 -9.27
N GLU A 150 -10.21 -16.45 -9.15
CA GLU A 150 -11.03 -15.73 -8.19
C GLU A 150 -11.26 -16.61 -6.95
N PRO A 151 -10.61 -16.32 -5.80
CA PRO A 151 -10.82 -17.09 -4.59
C PRO A 151 -12.26 -16.96 -4.09
N THR A 152 -12.83 -18.05 -3.60
CA THR A 152 -14.17 -18.02 -3.01
C THR A 152 -14.21 -17.22 -1.70
N LEU A 153 -15.40 -16.79 -1.27
CA LEU A 153 -15.57 -16.15 0.04
C LEU A 153 -15.02 -17.05 1.18
N ASP A 154 -15.25 -18.36 1.09
CA ASP A 154 -14.76 -19.34 2.07
C ASP A 154 -13.23 -19.41 2.09
N GLU A 155 -12.59 -19.44 0.93
CA GLU A 155 -11.12 -19.42 0.79
C GLU A 155 -10.51 -18.10 1.27
N MET A 156 -11.21 -16.98 1.12
CA MET A 156 -10.81 -15.70 1.71
C MET A 156 -11.03 -15.66 3.24
N GLY A 157 -11.66 -16.67 3.83
CA GLY A 157 -12.06 -16.69 5.24
C GLY A 157 -13.21 -15.72 5.56
N LEU A 158 -13.97 -15.34 4.53
CA LEU A 158 -15.13 -14.46 4.51
C LEU A 158 -16.47 -15.22 4.34
N GLY A 159 -16.41 -16.55 4.25
CA GLY A 159 -17.59 -17.42 4.27
C GLY A 159 -18.51 -17.17 5.46
N PRO A 160 -19.81 -17.55 5.35
CA PRO A 160 -20.77 -17.40 6.42
C PRO A 160 -20.25 -18.08 7.69
N LYS A 161 -20.19 -17.30 8.77
CA LYS A 161 -19.86 -17.80 10.12
C LYS A 161 -21.12 -17.73 10.95
N ASP A 162 -21.53 -18.88 11.45
CA ASP A 162 -22.40 -18.97 12.61
C ASP A 162 -21.63 -18.58 13.88
N ASP A 163 -22.36 -18.37 14.98
CA ASP A 163 -21.79 -17.93 16.27
C ASP A 163 -20.82 -18.95 16.89
N TYR A 164 -20.81 -20.20 16.40
CA TYR A 164 -19.94 -21.28 16.87
C TYR A 164 -18.73 -21.55 15.96
N GLY A 165 -18.69 -21.00 14.75
CA GLY A 165 -17.47 -20.75 14.02
C GLY A 165 -16.87 -21.92 13.25
N TYR A 166 -17.68 -22.83 12.70
CA TYR A 166 -17.40 -23.59 11.47
C TYR A 166 -18.61 -24.45 11.10
N VAL A 167 -19.28 -24.12 10.00
CA VAL A 167 -20.37 -24.93 9.45
C VAL A 167 -19.80 -25.82 8.33
N ALA A 168 -19.75 -27.14 8.56
CA ALA A 168 -19.71 -28.11 7.45
C ALA A 168 -21.06 -28.03 6.70
N PRO A 169 -21.09 -28.16 5.37
CA PRO A 169 -22.28 -27.85 4.58
C PRO A 169 -23.49 -28.68 5.04
N VAL A 170 -24.50 -27.98 5.59
CA VAL A 170 -25.74 -28.60 6.05
C VAL A 170 -26.74 -28.60 4.89
N GLU A 171 -27.31 -29.78 4.61
CA GLU A 171 -28.42 -29.88 3.67
C GLU A 171 -29.64 -29.10 4.20
N ALA A 172 -30.40 -28.49 3.29
CA ALA A 172 -31.46 -27.56 3.66
C ALA A 172 -32.63 -28.24 4.37
N VAL A 173 -32.97 -27.74 5.56
CA VAL A 173 -34.23 -28.05 6.27
C VAL A 173 -34.94 -26.75 6.67
N GLU A 174 -36.27 -26.79 6.63
CA GLU A 174 -37.14 -25.62 6.60
C GLU A 174 -37.21 -24.88 7.95
N ALA A 175 -37.41 -23.57 7.89
CA ALA A 175 -37.40 -22.68 9.05
C ALA A 175 -38.72 -22.71 9.83
N VAL A 176 -38.62 -22.61 11.16
CA VAL A 176 -39.75 -22.32 12.07
C VAL A 176 -39.52 -21.00 12.78
N ASP A 177 -40.56 -20.16 12.78
CA ASP A 177 -40.56 -18.75 13.17
C ASP A 177 -40.83 -18.56 14.68
N VAL A 178 -40.00 -17.74 15.37
CA VAL A 178 -40.25 -17.30 16.76
C VAL A 178 -39.80 -15.85 16.95
N LYS A 179 -40.73 -14.99 17.35
CA LYS A 179 -40.51 -13.58 17.72
C LYS A 179 -40.17 -13.43 19.22
N GLY A 180 -39.43 -12.39 19.57
CA GLY A 180 -39.23 -11.93 20.96
C GLY A 180 -38.80 -10.47 21.01
N ASP A 181 -39.42 -9.67 21.89
CA ASP A 181 -39.42 -8.20 21.85
C ASP A 181 -38.22 -7.48 22.48
N ALA A 182 -38.08 -6.21 22.11
CA ALA A 182 -37.07 -5.29 22.61
C ALA A 182 -37.49 -4.59 23.92
N SER A 183 -36.50 -4.08 24.67
CA SER A 183 -36.71 -2.96 25.60
C SER A 183 -35.48 -2.06 25.66
N ALA A 184 -35.70 -0.75 25.63
CA ALA A 184 -34.67 0.27 25.65
C ALA A 184 -34.59 0.95 27.02
N ASN A 185 -33.41 1.45 27.39
CA ASN A 185 -33.27 2.45 28.45
C ASN A 185 -32.29 3.53 28.02
N LYS A 186 -32.64 4.79 28.33
CA LYS A 186 -31.94 6.01 27.91
C LYS A 186 -31.53 6.77 29.16
N ALA A 187 -30.24 7.12 29.26
CA ALA A 187 -29.72 8.03 30.27
C ALA A 187 -29.02 9.20 29.57
N THR A 188 -29.25 10.40 30.09
CA THR A 188 -28.65 11.67 29.66
C THR A 188 -27.60 12.08 30.67
N GLU A 189 -26.47 12.60 30.21
CA GLU A 189 -25.44 13.19 31.06
C GLU A 189 -24.84 14.42 30.35
N ASP A 190 -24.49 15.43 31.14
CA ASP A 190 -24.25 16.79 30.67
C ASP A 190 -22.86 16.98 30.04
N THR A 191 -22.80 17.80 28.98
CA THR A 191 -21.56 18.07 28.24
C THR A 191 -20.89 19.37 28.68
N GLU A 192 -19.72 19.27 29.31
CA GLU A 192 -18.69 20.31 29.18
C GLU A 192 -18.21 20.35 27.72
N THR A 193 -17.91 21.54 27.20
CA THR A 193 -17.61 21.76 25.78
C THR A 193 -16.19 21.32 25.43
N GLU A 194 -16.00 20.00 25.27
CA GLU A 194 -14.76 19.41 24.76
C GLU A 194 -14.48 19.79 23.29
N PRO A 195 -13.20 19.87 22.86
CA PRO A 195 -12.86 19.93 21.44
C PRO A 195 -13.33 18.65 20.74
N SER A 196 -14.28 18.78 19.83
CA SER A 196 -14.85 17.68 19.08
C SER A 196 -13.84 17.14 18.06
N ALA A 197 -14.05 15.91 17.55
CA ALA A 197 -13.24 15.41 16.45
C ALA A 197 -13.29 16.36 15.24
N SER A 198 -14.46 16.94 14.96
CA SER A 198 -14.68 17.99 13.95
C SER A 198 -13.71 19.18 14.07
N ASP A 199 -13.42 19.65 15.29
CA ASP A 199 -12.52 20.79 15.51
C ASP A 199 -11.05 20.45 15.20
N ILE A 200 -10.64 19.20 15.46
CA ILE A 200 -9.29 18.69 15.17
C ILE A 200 -9.13 18.38 13.66
N LEU A 201 -10.22 17.96 13.01
CA LEU A 201 -10.28 17.55 11.60
C LEU A 201 -10.27 18.71 10.60
N THR A 202 -10.53 19.96 11.00
CA THR A 202 -10.56 21.08 10.05
C THR A 202 -9.20 21.31 9.35
N ILE A 203 -9.19 21.04 8.05
CA ILE A 203 -8.23 21.56 7.07
C ILE A 203 -8.81 22.90 6.59
N ARG A 204 -8.00 23.97 6.55
CA ARG A 204 -8.41 25.19 5.84
C ARG A 204 -8.48 24.88 4.35
N ARG A 205 -9.69 24.64 3.83
CA ARG A 205 -9.95 24.78 2.39
C ARG A 205 -9.87 26.27 2.05
N THR A 206 -8.85 26.67 1.31
CA THR A 206 -8.93 27.89 0.52
C THR A 206 -9.71 27.59 -0.76
N ASP A 207 -10.55 28.55 -1.11
CA ASP A 207 -11.24 28.74 -2.38
C ASP A 207 -12.46 27.86 -2.69
N LYS A 208 -13.52 28.57 -3.07
CA LYS A 208 -14.80 28.04 -3.55
C LYS A 208 -14.81 28.07 -5.07
N SER A 209 -15.30 27.00 -5.68
CA SER A 209 -16.06 27.10 -6.93
C SER A 209 -17.15 26.02 -6.91
N ASP A 210 -18.37 26.46 -6.60
CA ASP A 210 -19.58 25.65 -6.71
C ASP A 210 -20.00 25.62 -8.18
N ASP A 211 -19.58 24.60 -8.96
CA ASP A 211 -20.17 24.35 -10.28
C ASP A 211 -20.01 22.90 -10.77
N TRP A 212 -20.84 21.98 -10.25
CA TRP A 212 -21.06 20.64 -10.83
C TRP A 212 -22.48 20.13 -10.55
N ARG A 213 -23.47 20.74 -11.20
CA ARG A 213 -24.83 20.22 -11.36
C ARG A 213 -25.42 20.58 -12.72
N GLU A 214 -24.98 19.89 -13.78
CA GLU A 214 -25.77 19.43 -14.94
C GLU A 214 -24.84 18.71 -15.92
N GLY A 215 -25.40 17.86 -16.81
CA GLY A 215 -24.58 17.08 -17.77
C GLY A 215 -24.79 15.56 -17.77
N LYS A 216 -26.04 15.07 -17.66
CA LYS A 216 -26.39 13.75 -18.21
C LYS A 216 -26.76 13.91 -19.69
N SER A 217 -26.40 12.89 -20.49
CA SER A 217 -26.55 12.75 -21.95
C SER A 217 -25.66 13.63 -22.83
N ASN A 218 -24.53 13.09 -23.31
CA ASN A 218 -24.22 13.02 -24.75
C ASN A 218 -23.07 12.04 -25.11
N TYR A 219 -23.18 10.76 -24.73
CA TYR A 219 -22.07 9.79 -24.97
C TYR A 219 -22.03 9.23 -26.40
N ASP A 220 -23.15 9.24 -27.14
CA ASP A 220 -23.26 8.56 -28.43
C ASP A 220 -22.89 9.44 -29.65
N GLN A 221 -22.82 10.78 -29.50
CA GLN A 221 -22.45 11.67 -30.61
C GLN A 221 -20.94 11.81 -30.82
N VAL A 222 -20.11 11.67 -29.79
CA VAL A 222 -18.65 11.85 -29.90
C VAL A 222 -17.98 10.71 -30.69
N ALA A 223 -18.60 9.52 -30.70
CA ALA A 223 -18.06 8.34 -31.40
C ALA A 223 -18.20 8.39 -32.94
N ALA A 224 -19.07 9.26 -33.48
CA ALA A 224 -19.28 9.36 -34.93
C ALA A 224 -18.26 10.28 -35.62
N ASP A 225 -17.94 11.42 -35.01
CA ASP A 225 -17.17 12.49 -35.67
C ASP A 225 -15.65 12.21 -35.75
N GLN A 226 -15.12 11.35 -34.88
CA GLN A 226 -13.67 11.06 -34.84
C GLN A 226 -13.19 10.18 -36.00
N HIS A 227 -14.08 9.51 -36.74
CA HIS A 227 -13.71 8.58 -37.80
C HIS A 227 -13.51 9.23 -39.18
N ALA A 228 -13.85 10.50 -39.34
CA ALA A 228 -13.86 11.21 -40.64
C ALA A 228 -12.59 12.00 -40.96
N ASN A 229 -11.78 12.37 -39.96
CA ASN A 229 -10.70 13.36 -40.11
C ASN A 229 -9.27 12.79 -40.13
N PHE A 230 -9.09 11.46 -40.11
CA PHE A 230 -7.77 10.82 -39.99
C PHE A 230 -7.13 10.36 -41.32
N MET A 231 -7.47 11.03 -42.42
CA MET A 231 -6.91 10.80 -43.76
C MET A 231 -6.60 12.14 -44.45
N ASN A 232 -5.64 12.90 -43.90
CA ASN A 232 -4.87 13.93 -44.62
C ASN A 232 -3.61 14.32 -43.82
N ASP A 233 -2.61 14.85 -44.53
CA ASP A 233 -1.31 15.38 -44.08
C ASP A 233 -0.33 14.44 -43.35
N ALA A 234 0.53 13.83 -44.16
CA ALA A 234 1.92 13.58 -43.79
C ALA A 234 2.80 14.72 -44.33
N GLY A 235 3.59 15.39 -43.48
CA GLY A 235 4.41 16.54 -43.90
C GLY A 235 5.51 16.97 -42.92
N GLU A 236 6.75 16.64 -43.27
CA GLU A 236 7.94 17.52 -43.20
C GLU A 236 8.46 18.09 -41.84
N GLN A 237 9.45 17.37 -41.29
CA GLN A 237 10.84 17.83 -41.04
C GLN A 237 11.13 19.17 -40.28
N THR A 238 11.89 19.10 -39.17
CA THR A 238 13.24 19.73 -38.95
C THR A 238 13.62 19.92 -37.47
N ASP A 239 14.94 19.96 -37.20
CA ASP A 239 15.58 19.98 -35.86
C ASP A 239 15.57 21.34 -35.13
N LYS A 240 15.74 21.30 -33.79
CA LYS A 240 16.74 22.15 -33.07
C LYS A 240 16.91 21.84 -31.57
N ASN A 241 18.16 21.93 -31.11
CA ASN A 241 18.62 21.86 -29.72
C ASN A 241 18.16 23.05 -28.85
N SER A 242 17.93 22.81 -27.55
CA SER A 242 18.53 23.62 -26.47
C SER A 242 18.47 22.91 -25.10
N SER A 243 19.51 23.11 -24.29
CA SER A 243 19.73 22.55 -22.95
C SER A 243 19.47 23.59 -21.84
N ASP A 244 18.95 23.20 -20.67
CA ASP A 244 19.60 23.29 -19.33
C ASP A 244 18.68 22.73 -18.18
N PRO A 245 19.06 22.62 -16.87
CA PRO A 245 19.06 21.28 -16.25
C PRO A 245 18.31 21.08 -14.91
N SER A 246 18.07 19.79 -14.57
CA SER A 246 18.01 19.19 -13.20
C SER A 246 16.81 19.50 -12.26
N PRO A 247 16.54 18.70 -11.18
CA PRO A 247 17.08 17.37 -10.78
C PRO A 247 16.05 16.32 -10.19
N VAL A 248 16.58 15.14 -9.77
CA VAL A 248 16.08 14.15 -8.76
C VAL A 248 15.14 12.98 -9.17
N LYS A 249 15.67 11.73 -9.12
CA LYS A 249 14.95 10.42 -8.99
C LYS A 249 14.70 10.10 -7.48
N ALA A 250 13.80 9.25 -6.99
CA ALA A 250 12.91 8.19 -7.51
C ALA A 250 11.68 8.03 -6.53
N GLY A 251 10.77 7.05 -6.54
CA GLY A 251 10.49 5.90 -7.44
C GLY A 251 9.58 4.84 -6.77
N SER A 252 8.61 4.28 -7.51
CA SER A 252 7.92 3.00 -7.23
C SER A 252 6.95 2.71 -8.38
N SER A 253 7.00 1.54 -9.02
CA SER A 253 6.16 1.24 -10.19
C SER A 253 4.68 1.14 -9.82
N ARG A 254 3.92 2.19 -10.16
CA ARG A 254 2.46 2.19 -10.18
C ARG A 254 2.00 2.45 -11.61
N ASP A 255 0.76 2.07 -11.89
CA ASP A 255 -0.01 2.53 -13.06
C ASP A 255 0.29 4.02 -13.31
N PRO A 256 0.88 4.39 -14.46
CA PRO A 256 1.32 5.76 -14.72
C PRO A 256 0.18 6.79 -14.66
N SER A 257 -1.05 6.39 -14.95
CA SER A 257 -2.22 7.28 -14.87
C SER A 257 -2.54 7.63 -13.42
N ASN A 258 -2.44 6.65 -12.52
CA ASN A 258 -2.56 6.85 -11.08
C ASN A 258 -1.35 7.60 -10.53
N ASP A 259 -0.13 7.32 -11.00
CA ASP A 259 1.07 8.01 -10.51
C ASP A 259 1.20 9.46 -10.99
N ALA A 260 0.66 9.80 -12.17
CA ALA A 260 0.51 11.17 -12.63
C ALA A 260 -0.54 11.93 -11.80
N LYS A 261 -1.71 11.33 -11.55
CA LYS A 261 -2.75 11.89 -10.67
C LYS A 261 -2.24 12.07 -9.23
N ASN A 262 -1.49 11.10 -8.72
CA ASN A 262 -0.89 11.15 -7.38
C ASN A 262 0.16 12.27 -7.29
N ARG A 263 1.05 12.41 -8.28
CA ARG A 263 2.04 13.49 -8.34
C ARG A 263 1.40 14.87 -8.48
N ALA A 264 0.38 15.03 -9.34
CA ALA A 264 -0.36 16.27 -9.47
C ALA A 264 -1.10 16.66 -8.17
N TRP A 265 -1.66 15.68 -7.47
CA TRP A 265 -2.24 15.89 -6.14
C TRP A 265 -1.18 16.26 -5.10
N GLU A 266 -0.02 15.59 -5.06
CA GLU A 266 1.06 15.89 -4.12
C GLU A 266 1.71 17.27 -4.34
N GLN A 267 1.81 17.70 -5.60
CA GLN A 267 2.32 19.03 -5.98
C GLN A 267 1.34 20.15 -5.61
N SER A 268 0.03 19.91 -5.75
CA SER A 268 -1.01 20.87 -5.34
C SER A 268 -1.27 20.87 -3.83
N HIS A 269 -1.10 19.74 -3.15
CA HIS A 269 -1.32 19.57 -1.71
C HIS A 269 0.02 19.49 -0.97
N LYS A 270 0.63 20.65 -0.75
CA LYS A 270 1.83 20.76 0.09
C LYS A 270 1.50 20.40 1.54
N TYR A 271 2.17 19.39 2.07
CA TYR A 271 2.02 18.98 3.47
C TYR A 271 2.39 20.14 4.42
N VAL A 272 1.58 20.32 5.47
CA VAL A 272 1.79 21.33 6.52
C VAL A 272 2.01 20.59 7.84
N PRO A 273 3.22 20.63 8.42
CA PRO A 273 3.50 20.05 9.73
C PRO A 273 2.50 20.55 10.80
N PRO A 274 1.92 19.66 11.63
CA PRO A 274 0.99 20.05 12.67
C PRO A 274 1.71 20.86 13.75
N SER A 275 1.04 21.86 14.32
CA SER A 275 1.57 22.59 15.47
C SER A 275 1.70 21.69 16.69
N GLN A 276 2.56 22.06 17.64
CA GLN A 276 2.70 21.35 18.92
C GLN A 276 1.33 21.17 19.61
N ALA A 277 0.54 22.24 19.72
CA ALA A 277 -0.80 22.19 20.30
C ALA A 277 -1.77 21.26 19.54
N LYS A 278 -1.70 21.20 18.19
CA LYS A 278 -2.49 20.24 17.41
C LYS A 278 -2.07 18.80 17.71
N MET A 279 -0.77 18.55 17.85
CA MET A 279 -0.27 17.22 18.24
C MET A 279 -0.64 16.87 19.68
N ASP A 280 -0.63 17.83 20.60
CA ASP A 280 -1.05 17.61 21.99
C ASP A 280 -2.54 17.22 22.08
N ALA A 281 -3.41 17.90 21.31
CA ALA A 281 -4.82 17.55 21.18
C ALA A 281 -5.03 16.16 20.55
N VAL A 282 -4.28 15.82 19.49
CA VAL A 282 -4.34 14.49 18.85
C VAL A 282 -3.91 13.38 19.81
N ILE A 283 -2.83 13.57 20.57
CA ILE A 283 -2.39 12.61 21.59
C ILE A 283 -3.45 12.47 22.69
N ALA A 284 -3.95 13.58 23.25
CA ALA A 284 -4.99 13.53 24.28
C ALA A 284 -6.26 12.80 23.81
N TRP A 285 -6.67 13.00 22.55
CA TRP A 285 -7.84 12.33 21.97
C TRP A 285 -7.63 10.81 21.86
N ILE A 286 -6.48 10.34 21.34
CA ILE A 286 -6.26 8.90 21.17
C ILE A 286 -6.00 8.18 22.50
N GLU A 287 -5.35 8.84 23.46
CA GLU A 287 -5.13 8.33 24.81
C GLU A 287 -6.46 8.19 25.58
N ARG A 288 -7.45 9.06 25.34
CA ARG A 288 -8.79 8.95 25.93
C ARG A 288 -9.55 7.68 25.49
N ILE A 289 -9.37 7.24 24.24
CA ILE A 289 -10.06 6.07 23.69
C ILE A 289 -9.28 4.78 23.95
N PHE A 290 -7.95 4.83 23.82
CA PHE A 290 -7.06 3.68 23.95
C PHE A 290 -5.81 4.02 24.76
N PRO A 291 -5.92 4.15 26.09
CA PRO A 291 -4.81 4.55 26.95
C PRO A 291 -3.52 3.76 26.69
N THR A 292 -2.40 4.47 26.73
CA THR A 292 -1.04 3.93 26.80
C THR A 292 -0.39 4.34 28.12
N LYS A 293 0.82 3.84 28.38
CA LYS A 293 1.58 4.23 29.57
C LYS A 293 2.59 5.30 29.18
N ASN A 294 2.76 6.31 30.03
CA ASN A 294 3.84 7.30 29.96
C ASN A 294 4.07 7.86 28.54
N ASP A 295 3.03 8.44 27.93
CA ASP A 295 3.11 9.15 26.64
C ASP A 295 3.66 8.30 25.46
N PHE A 296 3.34 7.01 25.39
CA PHE A 296 3.91 6.12 24.38
C PHE A 296 3.57 6.56 22.95
N MET A 297 2.33 6.96 22.67
CA MET A 297 1.96 7.46 21.33
C MET A 297 2.75 8.72 20.95
N ARG A 298 2.99 9.63 21.89
CA ARG A 298 3.82 10.82 21.67
C ARG A 298 5.27 10.44 21.36
N LYS A 299 5.82 9.44 22.04
CA LYS A 299 7.18 8.94 21.80
C LYS A 299 7.33 8.32 20.41
N ILE A 300 6.33 7.58 19.93
CA ILE A 300 6.29 7.11 18.53
C ILE A 300 6.30 8.31 17.58
N ALA A 301 5.39 9.27 17.72
CA ALA A 301 5.35 10.45 16.84
C ALA A 301 6.66 11.28 16.87
N ILE A 302 7.35 11.36 18.01
CA ILE A 302 8.69 11.96 18.10
C ILE A 302 9.71 11.15 17.27
N HIS A 303 9.71 9.83 17.41
CA HIS A 303 10.69 8.97 16.74
C HIS A 303 10.50 8.88 15.22
N GLU A 304 9.25 8.68 14.78
CA GLU A 304 8.93 8.42 13.37
C GLU A 304 9.04 9.68 12.49
N SER A 305 8.82 10.88 13.05
CA SER A 305 8.69 12.11 12.25
C SER A 305 9.01 13.42 12.97
N HIS A 306 9.56 13.38 14.19
CA HIS A 306 9.70 14.56 15.05
C HIS A 306 8.39 15.34 15.25
N LEU A 307 7.28 14.64 15.54
CA LEU A 307 5.93 15.21 15.63
C LEU A 307 5.44 15.83 14.29
N GLY A 308 5.82 15.19 13.18
CA GLY A 308 5.47 15.59 11.82
C GLY A 308 6.33 16.73 11.25
N GLN A 309 7.42 17.10 11.92
CA GLN A 309 8.32 18.20 11.55
C GLN A 309 9.52 17.74 10.69
N HIS A 310 9.75 16.43 10.55
CA HIS A 310 10.78 15.90 9.66
C HIS A 310 10.38 16.12 8.19
N GLU A 311 11.33 16.46 7.32
CA GLU A 311 11.06 16.71 5.90
C GLU A 311 10.46 15.47 5.20
N ASP A 312 11.04 14.29 5.44
CA ASP A 312 10.54 13.00 4.94
C ASP A 312 9.18 12.54 5.49
N THR A 313 8.54 13.27 6.42
CA THR A 313 7.20 12.89 6.95
C THR A 313 6.21 12.70 5.81
N ALA A 314 6.31 13.53 4.77
CA ALA A 314 5.37 13.60 3.65
C ALA A 314 6.10 13.54 2.29
N ARG A 315 6.86 12.45 2.09
CA ARG A 315 7.55 12.15 0.83
C ARG A 315 6.59 11.66 -0.29
N PRO A 316 6.92 11.87 -1.58
CA PRO A 316 6.09 11.42 -2.70
C PRO A 316 5.73 9.94 -2.63
N GLY A 317 4.46 9.64 -2.88
CA GLY A 317 3.93 8.28 -2.80
C GLY A 317 3.84 7.67 -1.40
N TYR A 318 4.13 8.39 -0.32
CA TYR A 318 4.00 7.88 1.04
C TYR A 318 3.02 8.71 1.88
N TYR A 319 1.95 8.06 2.34
CA TYR A 319 0.85 8.77 3.01
C TYR A 319 0.70 8.45 4.51
N GLY A 320 1.65 7.72 5.11
CA GLY A 320 1.57 7.28 6.52
C GLY A 320 1.52 8.40 7.59
N GLY A 321 1.77 9.65 7.20
CA GLY A 321 1.62 10.84 8.05
C GLY A 321 2.59 10.88 9.23
N VAL A 322 2.21 11.60 10.29
CA VAL A 322 3.05 11.82 11.48
C VAL A 322 3.55 10.52 12.12
N PHE A 323 2.77 9.44 12.07
CA PHE A 323 3.14 8.17 12.70
C PHE A 323 3.80 7.17 11.74
N GLN A 324 4.05 7.55 10.49
CA GLN A 324 4.69 6.70 9.46
C GLN A 324 4.05 5.30 9.39
N VAL A 325 2.72 5.25 9.30
CA VAL A 325 2.00 3.98 9.14
C VAL A 325 2.03 3.56 7.68
N ASP A 326 2.70 2.46 7.36
CA ASP A 326 2.72 1.89 6.00
C ASP A 326 1.34 1.44 5.51
N GLU A 327 1.13 1.43 4.20
CA GLU A 327 -0.18 1.12 3.59
C GLU A 327 -0.70 -0.27 3.99
N GLY A 328 0.18 -1.28 4.04
CA GLY A 328 -0.18 -2.63 4.49
C GLY A 328 -0.67 -2.63 5.94
N THR A 329 0.09 -2.00 6.83
CA THR A 329 -0.25 -1.84 8.25
C THR A 329 -1.55 -1.05 8.44
N PHE A 330 -1.78 -0.01 7.64
CA PHE A 330 -3.04 0.74 7.63
C PHE A 330 -4.22 -0.16 7.22
N ARG A 331 -4.11 -0.89 6.10
CA ARG A 331 -5.15 -1.82 5.61
C ARG A 331 -5.47 -2.90 6.64
N GLU A 332 -4.47 -3.40 7.37
CA GLU A 332 -4.70 -4.33 8.47
C GLU A 332 -5.62 -3.77 9.57
N THR A 333 -5.52 -2.47 9.90
CA THR A 333 -6.41 -1.84 10.90
C THR A 333 -7.88 -1.95 10.51
N GLN A 334 -8.17 -1.93 9.20
CA GLN A 334 -9.50 -2.02 8.61
C GLN A 334 -10.00 -3.47 8.55
N ILE A 335 -9.16 -4.42 8.12
CA ILE A 335 -9.61 -5.80 7.83
C ILE A 335 -9.43 -6.80 9.00
N ARG A 336 -8.54 -6.54 9.98
CA ARG A 336 -8.29 -7.50 11.08
C ARG A 336 -9.56 -7.70 11.91
N LYS A 337 -10.09 -8.93 11.97
CA LYS A 337 -11.33 -9.27 12.72
C LYS A 337 -11.22 -8.93 14.22
N GLY A 338 -10.07 -9.19 14.83
CA GLY A 338 -9.78 -8.88 16.24
C GLY A 338 -9.66 -7.38 16.59
N LEU A 339 -9.95 -6.47 15.66
CA LEU A 339 -10.03 -5.02 15.88
C LEU A 339 -11.46 -4.46 15.67
N ALA A 340 -12.48 -5.31 15.50
CA ALA A 340 -13.85 -4.85 15.17
C ALA A 340 -14.45 -3.89 16.21
N GLU A 341 -14.34 -4.19 17.51
CA GLU A 341 -14.79 -3.29 18.58
C GLU A 341 -14.01 -1.98 18.62
N GLN A 342 -12.70 -2.04 18.39
CA GLN A 342 -11.81 -0.89 18.40
C GLN A 342 -12.14 0.04 17.23
N ARG A 343 -12.40 -0.52 16.03
CA ARG A 343 -12.92 0.25 14.89
C ARG A 343 -14.27 0.87 15.20
N ALA A 344 -15.23 0.14 15.76
CA ALA A 344 -16.55 0.68 16.11
C ALA A 344 -16.43 1.87 17.09
N LYS A 345 -15.59 1.75 18.12
CA LYS A 345 -15.29 2.84 19.07
C LYS A 345 -14.67 4.06 18.39
N VAL A 346 -13.70 3.85 17.51
CA VAL A 346 -13.09 4.91 16.67
C VAL A 346 -14.14 5.58 15.81
N SER A 347 -14.94 4.82 15.08
CA SER A 347 -15.92 5.36 14.13
C SER A 347 -17.01 6.17 14.80
N ALA A 348 -17.50 5.70 15.96
CA ALA A 348 -18.43 6.46 16.78
C ALA A 348 -17.85 7.80 17.27
N LYS A 349 -16.58 7.83 17.68
CA LYS A 349 -15.91 9.07 18.13
C LYS A 349 -15.43 9.98 17.00
N LEU A 350 -15.17 9.43 15.82
CA LEU A 350 -14.78 10.17 14.61
C LEU A 350 -15.99 10.75 13.86
N GLY A 351 -17.19 10.18 14.06
CA GLY A 351 -18.38 10.49 13.26
C GLY A 351 -18.32 9.95 11.82
N ARG A 352 -17.42 8.98 11.56
CA ARG A 352 -17.16 8.40 10.23
C ARG A 352 -16.68 6.95 10.37
N ASP A 353 -17.16 6.06 9.49
CA ASP A 353 -16.65 4.68 9.43
C ASP A 353 -15.15 4.67 9.09
N TRP A 354 -14.36 4.01 9.94
CA TRP A 354 -12.91 3.89 9.80
C TRP A 354 -12.52 3.12 8.53
N ASN A 355 -13.38 2.20 8.07
CA ASN A 355 -13.14 1.46 6.83
C ASN A 355 -13.28 2.34 5.57
N THR A 356 -13.90 3.52 5.69
CA THR A 356 -13.98 4.52 4.60
C THR A 356 -12.81 5.50 4.59
N VAL A 357 -11.93 5.45 5.58
CA VAL A 357 -10.69 6.25 5.59
C VAL A 357 -9.73 5.66 4.54
N THR A 358 -9.09 6.51 3.77
CA THR A 358 -8.07 6.12 2.80
C THR A 358 -6.68 6.33 3.38
N TRP A 359 -5.69 5.54 2.94
CA TRP A 359 -4.30 5.73 3.36
C TRP A 359 -3.78 7.14 3.02
N ARG A 360 -4.23 7.71 1.90
CA ARG A 360 -3.92 9.09 1.46
C ARG A 360 -4.24 10.14 2.53
N GLU A 361 -5.37 10.01 3.22
CA GLU A 361 -5.84 10.99 4.21
C GLU A 361 -4.97 11.05 5.48
N LEU A 362 -4.16 10.02 5.77
CA LEU A 362 -3.27 10.03 6.93
C LEU A 362 -2.14 11.08 6.78
N ARG A 363 -1.75 11.43 5.54
CA ARG A 363 -0.66 12.39 5.25
C ARG A 363 -0.93 13.74 5.90
N ASP A 364 -2.10 14.30 5.64
CA ASP A 364 -2.47 15.66 6.05
C ASP A 364 -3.33 15.69 7.32
N ASN A 365 -3.69 14.51 7.85
CA ASN A 365 -4.54 14.36 9.02
C ASN A 365 -3.83 13.61 10.17
N PRO A 366 -3.20 14.33 11.12
CA PRO A 366 -2.46 13.70 12.22
C PRO A 366 -3.34 12.84 13.13
N LEU A 367 -4.64 13.12 13.22
CA LEU A 367 -5.58 12.33 14.00
C LEU A 367 -5.79 10.94 13.37
N LEU A 368 -6.01 10.89 12.05
CA LEU A 368 -6.16 9.61 11.33
C LEU A 368 -4.85 8.81 11.37
N SER A 369 -3.70 9.47 11.22
CA SER A 369 -2.38 8.84 11.39
C SER A 369 -2.19 8.24 12.79
N ALA A 370 -2.58 8.97 13.86
CA ALA A 370 -2.53 8.48 15.25
C ALA A 370 -3.48 7.28 15.50
N ILE A 371 -4.69 7.32 14.94
CA ILE A 371 -5.67 6.23 15.05
C ILE A 371 -5.13 4.96 14.38
N ALA A 372 -4.60 5.08 13.16
CA ALA A 372 -4.03 3.95 12.45
C ALA A 372 -2.86 3.32 13.23
N ALA A 373 -1.97 4.15 13.77
CA ALA A 373 -0.86 3.72 14.61
C ALA A 373 -1.32 3.04 15.92
N ARG A 374 -2.39 3.52 16.55
CA ARG A 374 -2.89 2.89 17.78
C ARG A 374 -3.61 1.58 17.50
N LEU A 375 -4.39 1.50 16.42
CA LEU A 375 -5.07 0.28 15.98
C LEU A 375 -4.08 -0.81 15.56
N SER A 376 -2.98 -0.46 14.87
CA SER A 376 -1.93 -1.43 14.52
C SER A 376 -1.29 -2.04 15.76
N LEU A 377 -1.03 -1.25 16.80
CA LEU A 377 -0.54 -1.74 18.09
C LEU A 377 -1.52 -2.63 18.85
N LEU A 378 -2.82 -2.31 18.80
CA LEU A 378 -3.86 -3.05 19.53
C LEU A 378 -4.03 -4.49 19.00
N ARG A 379 -3.64 -4.77 17.75
CA ARG A 379 -3.70 -6.11 17.13
C ARG A 379 -2.97 -7.18 17.94
N TRP A 380 -1.92 -6.80 18.67
CA TRP A 380 -1.02 -7.70 19.37
C TRP A 380 -1.51 -8.13 20.76
N LYS A 381 -2.49 -7.42 21.34
CA LYS A 381 -3.02 -7.66 22.71
C LYS A 381 -1.92 -7.76 23.79
N LYS A 382 -0.83 -7.01 23.64
CA LYS A 382 0.27 -6.92 24.62
C LYS A 382 0.20 -5.60 25.39
N ASN A 383 0.61 -5.66 26.66
CA ASN A 383 0.69 -4.48 27.49
C ASN A 383 1.90 -3.63 27.09
N ILE A 384 1.67 -2.33 26.88
CA ILE A 384 2.73 -1.35 26.66
C ILE A 384 3.48 -1.14 27.99
N PRO A 385 4.82 -1.29 28.05
CA PRO A 385 5.62 -1.02 29.24
C PRO A 385 5.59 0.46 29.65
N ALA A 386 6.02 0.76 30.88
CA ALA A 386 6.00 2.12 31.41
C ALA A 386 7.36 2.84 31.28
N ASP A 387 8.43 2.09 31.50
CA ASP A 387 9.83 2.46 31.33
C ASP A 387 10.20 2.65 29.85
N ILE A 388 11.24 3.43 29.58
CA ILE A 388 11.61 3.82 28.21
C ILE A 388 12.32 2.67 27.48
N GLU A 389 13.01 1.80 28.20
CA GLU A 389 13.66 0.58 27.74
C GLU A 389 12.63 -0.41 27.19
N GLY A 390 11.65 -0.79 28.01
CA GLY A 390 10.55 -1.66 27.62
C GLY A 390 9.69 -1.05 26.52
N GLN A 391 9.49 0.27 26.51
CA GLN A 391 8.80 0.94 25.39
C GLN A 391 9.57 0.89 24.08
N ALA A 392 10.89 1.04 24.12
CA ALA A 392 11.74 0.92 22.93
C ALA A 392 11.69 -0.50 22.36
N ALA A 393 11.84 -1.53 23.21
CA ALA A 393 11.71 -2.94 22.84
C ALA A 393 10.30 -3.28 22.31
N TYR A 394 9.26 -2.73 22.95
CA TYR A 394 7.87 -2.91 22.51
C TYR A 394 7.64 -2.26 21.13
N TRP A 395 8.11 -1.04 20.92
CA TRP A 395 8.03 -0.36 19.62
C TRP A 395 8.79 -1.14 18.53
N LYS A 396 10.02 -1.58 18.82
CA LYS A 396 10.82 -2.34 17.85
C LYS A 396 10.11 -3.63 17.45
N LYS A 397 9.61 -4.40 18.44
CA LYS A 397 8.95 -5.68 18.19
C LYS A 397 7.57 -5.58 17.53
N TYR A 398 6.76 -4.60 17.91
CA TYR A 398 5.32 -4.57 17.56
C TYR A 398 4.89 -3.43 16.64
N TYR A 399 5.76 -2.43 16.39
CA TYR A 399 5.48 -1.29 15.51
C TYR A 399 6.43 -1.23 14.32
N ASN A 400 7.75 -1.16 14.57
CA ASN A 400 8.76 -1.11 13.52
C ASN A 400 9.01 -2.50 12.89
N THR A 401 8.80 -3.56 13.67
CA THR A 401 9.15 -4.96 13.38
C THR A 401 10.66 -5.18 13.16
N ASP A 402 11.10 -6.44 13.13
CA ASP A 402 12.51 -6.77 12.97
C ASP A 402 13.06 -6.38 11.57
N GLU A 403 12.19 -6.34 10.55
CA GLU A 403 12.51 -5.92 9.17
C GLU A 403 12.78 -4.41 9.06
N GLY A 404 12.25 -3.60 9.98
CA GLY A 404 12.45 -2.15 9.99
C GLY A 404 13.87 -1.73 10.38
N TRP A 405 14.40 -0.67 9.75
CA TRP A 405 15.78 -0.18 9.99
C TRP A 405 15.95 0.62 11.30
N GLY A 406 14.89 0.66 12.10
CA GLY A 406 14.86 1.24 13.42
C GLY A 406 15.54 0.35 14.46
N SER A 407 16.12 0.98 15.49
CA SER A 407 16.67 0.28 16.65
C SER A 407 16.13 0.90 17.94
N GLU A 408 16.06 0.10 19.00
CA GLU A 408 15.63 0.57 20.33
C GLU A 408 16.48 1.75 20.82
N GLU A 409 17.76 1.78 20.48
CA GLU A 409 18.67 2.88 20.82
C GLU A 409 18.33 4.16 20.04
N LYS A 410 18.03 4.09 18.74
CA LYS A 410 17.55 5.25 17.97
C LYS A 410 16.24 5.79 18.56
N PHE A 411 15.32 4.91 18.96
CA PHE A 411 14.06 5.29 19.63
C PHE A 411 14.34 6.08 20.92
N LYS A 412 15.13 5.51 21.84
CA LYS A 412 15.53 6.17 23.10
C LYS A 412 16.22 7.52 22.85
N ASN A 413 17.16 7.56 21.90
CA ASN A 413 17.93 8.77 21.59
C ASN A 413 17.05 9.90 21.04
N SER A 414 16.11 9.60 20.13
CA SER A 414 15.18 10.61 19.60
C SER A 414 14.24 11.19 20.68
N VAL A 415 13.72 10.34 21.57
CA VAL A 415 12.86 10.76 22.70
C VAL A 415 13.65 11.63 23.68
N ASN A 416 14.86 11.19 24.07
CA ASN A 416 15.71 11.93 25.00
C ASN A 416 16.15 13.28 24.41
N ALA A 417 16.57 13.32 23.14
CA ALA A 417 16.94 14.56 22.46
C ALA A 417 15.77 15.56 22.38
N HIS A 418 14.55 15.08 22.12
CA HIS A 418 13.35 15.92 22.12
C HIS A 418 13.04 16.49 23.51
N GLN A 419 13.13 15.65 24.56
CA GLN A 419 12.93 16.10 25.95
C GLN A 419 13.97 17.13 26.39
N GLU A 420 15.25 16.94 26.08
CA GLU A 420 16.30 17.92 26.39
C GLU A 420 16.10 19.24 25.62
N LYS A 421 15.67 19.19 24.35
CA LYS A 421 15.31 20.38 23.58
C LYS A 421 14.13 21.15 24.21
N ALA A 422 13.12 20.43 24.73
CA ALA A 422 12.01 21.03 25.45
C ALA A 422 12.46 21.67 26.78
N LYS A 423 13.27 20.99 27.59
CA LYS A 423 13.85 21.54 28.84
C LYS A 423 14.68 22.79 28.59
N ARG A 424 15.51 22.81 27.53
CA ARG A 424 16.30 24.00 27.14
C ARG A 424 15.41 25.18 26.78
N ARG A 425 14.34 24.98 26.01
CA ARG A 425 13.35 26.02 25.67
C ARG A 425 12.63 26.59 26.90
N ALA A 426 12.24 25.73 27.85
CA ALA A 426 11.61 26.16 29.09
C ALA A 426 12.56 26.97 30.01
N ARG A 427 13.88 26.68 29.95
CA ARG A 427 14.90 27.47 30.66
C ARG A 427 15.23 28.80 29.99
N SER A 428 15.17 28.89 28.66
CA SER A 428 15.46 30.13 27.94
C SER A 428 14.31 31.12 27.96
N ASN A 429 13.07 30.62 28.02
CA ASN A 429 11.86 31.43 28.13
C ASN A 429 11.13 31.07 29.45
N PRO A 430 11.62 31.55 30.62
CA PRO A 430 10.85 31.43 31.85
C PRO A 430 9.50 32.15 31.67
N PRO A 431 8.41 31.66 32.29
CA PRO A 431 7.13 32.35 32.23
C PRO A 431 7.31 33.77 32.82
N MET A 432 6.87 34.79 32.09
CA MET A 432 6.80 36.14 32.65
C MET A 432 5.79 36.12 33.79
N SER A 433 6.26 36.51 34.97
CA SER A 433 5.53 36.54 36.25
C SER A 433 4.49 37.66 36.30
#